data_AF-A0A0F7RXM7-F1
#
_entry.id   AF-A0A0F7RXM7-F1
#
_cell.length_a   1.000
_cell.length_b   1.000
_cell.length_c   1.000
_cell.angle_alpha   90.00
_cell.angle_beta   90.00
_cell.angle_gamma   90.00
#
_symmetry.space_group_name_H-M   'P 1'
#
loop_
_entity.id
_entity.type
_entity.pdbx_description
1 polymer ?
#
loop_
_entity_poly.entity_id
_entity_poly.type
_entity_poly.pdbx_seq_one_letter_code
_entity_poly.pdbx_strand_id
1 'polypeptide(L)'
;MKIYGFDNDIVLSGANLSRDYFTNRRDRYLLIEDHEDIANYLHSLVQLVGQFSFKLEAGVDKNVTEAEQTNPGWKLIWDGGKGSTPPLSRQTGMQPYPESGWTEAASAAVEEFTRQWHSRSLVPRANLSSNEKDADTLLLPLLQMGPLKIRQETCAIPQIVDLALDTPSKEGRLPMLALTSGYFSLYQPYKKLLLRAKSAKSAIVKVICAAPEANGFFQSKGVSGWIPEAYTWYEYQFWSALRRSNRLLKQDGRDVEEGGVEIREWKKDGWTYHAKGVWYYPPSAEEAAPTMVHVGSSNYGSRSADLDLECTFLISTRSKKLSQKFKEEYAILEQDAKDLVDGELFQRPDRRVRRRVRIASRILKGML
;
A
#
# COMPACT_ATOMS: atom_id res chain seq x y z
N MET A 1 4.86 2.76 8.30
CA MET A 1 3.56 3.47 8.33
C MET A 1 3.78 4.96 8.09
N LYS A 2 2.83 5.63 7.42
CA LYS A 2 2.87 7.06 7.11
C LYS A 2 1.51 7.66 7.43
N ILE A 3 1.45 8.33 8.56
CA ILE A 3 0.23 8.85 9.17
C ILE A 3 0.52 10.30 9.53
N TYR A 4 -0.33 11.20 9.07
CA TYR A 4 -0.25 12.63 9.38
C TYR A 4 -1.56 13.01 10.04
N GLY A 5 -1.51 13.53 11.25
CA GLY A 5 -2.70 13.91 12.00
C GLY A 5 -2.56 15.29 12.63
N PHE A 6 -3.66 16.04 12.63
CA PHE A 6 -3.82 17.32 13.30
C PHE A 6 -5.23 17.36 13.88
N ASP A 7 -5.35 17.44 15.20
CA ASP A 7 -6.62 17.29 15.91
C ASP A 7 -7.37 16.01 15.47
N ASN A 8 -8.55 16.16 14.87
CA ASN A 8 -9.38 15.07 14.36
C ASN A 8 -9.21 14.81 12.85
N ASP A 9 -8.32 15.56 12.19
CA ASP A 9 -8.05 15.41 10.76
C ASP A 9 -6.85 14.50 10.52
N ILE A 10 -6.99 13.58 9.57
CA ILE A 10 -5.96 12.61 9.22
C ILE A 10 -5.72 12.62 7.71
N VAL A 11 -4.46 12.69 7.32
CA VAL A 11 -4.00 12.39 5.96
C VAL A 11 -3.29 11.04 5.94
N LEU A 12 -3.86 10.10 5.18
CA LEU A 12 -3.24 8.82 4.86
C LEU A 12 -2.55 8.89 3.50
N SER A 13 -1.26 8.54 3.45
CA SER A 13 -0.50 8.61 2.21
C SER A 13 0.67 7.62 2.18
N GLY A 14 1.14 7.32 0.97
CA GLY A 14 2.44 6.70 0.72
C GLY A 14 3.61 7.69 0.79
N ALA A 15 3.37 8.98 1.04
CA ALA A 15 4.35 10.05 1.00
C ALA A 15 5.27 10.14 2.22
N ASN A 16 6.44 10.76 2.06
CA ASN A 16 7.33 11.14 3.17
C ASN A 16 7.23 12.65 3.50
N LEU A 17 6.30 13.38 2.86
CA LEU A 17 6.21 14.86 2.87
C LEU A 17 7.53 15.58 2.59
N SER A 18 8.39 15.01 1.74
CA SER A 18 9.57 15.72 1.22
C SER A 18 9.21 16.58 0.00
N ARG A 19 10.09 17.50 -0.39
CA ARG A 19 9.91 18.42 -1.53
C ARG A 19 9.33 17.72 -2.77
N ASP A 20 9.88 16.57 -3.15
CA ASP A 20 9.48 15.83 -4.35
C ASP A 20 7.98 15.48 -4.36
N TYR A 21 7.41 15.16 -3.19
CA TYR A 21 5.98 14.83 -3.02
C TYR A 21 5.04 16.00 -3.27
N PHE A 22 5.55 17.23 -3.17
CA PHE A 22 4.81 18.46 -3.40
C PHE A 22 5.12 19.11 -4.75
N THR A 23 6.18 18.67 -5.44
CA THR A 23 6.60 19.26 -6.71
C THR A 23 6.33 18.38 -7.92
N ASN A 24 6.82 17.14 -7.91
CA ASN A 24 6.91 16.33 -9.13
C ASN A 24 6.92 14.82 -8.84
N ARG A 25 6.18 14.39 -7.82
CA ARG A 25 5.94 12.98 -7.52
C ARG A 25 4.45 12.71 -7.45
N ARG A 26 3.96 11.83 -8.31
CA ARG A 26 2.57 11.38 -8.30
C ARG A 26 2.40 10.33 -7.21
N ASP A 27 1.65 10.67 -6.17
CA ASP A 27 1.22 9.76 -5.10
C ASP A 27 -0.26 10.05 -4.76
N ARG A 28 -0.82 9.29 -3.81
CA ARG A 28 -2.20 9.41 -3.33
C ARG A 28 -2.23 9.97 -1.91
N TYR A 29 -3.27 10.74 -1.63
CA TYR A 29 -3.54 11.33 -0.34
C TYR A 29 -5.04 11.19 -0.06
N LEU A 30 -5.38 10.49 1.03
CA LEU A 30 -6.74 10.45 1.53
C LEU A 30 -6.83 11.32 2.77
N LEU A 31 -7.66 12.36 2.71
CA LEU A 31 -8.00 13.20 3.85
C LEU A 31 -9.29 12.65 4.48
N ILE A 32 -9.24 12.43 5.79
CA ILE A 32 -10.39 12.12 6.66
C ILE A 32 -10.49 13.29 7.63
N GLU A 33 -11.56 14.08 7.53
CA GLU A 33 -11.77 15.28 8.33
C GLU A 33 -12.69 14.98 9.52
N ASP A 34 -12.42 15.64 10.65
CA ASP A 34 -13.24 15.63 11.86
C ASP A 34 -13.69 14.23 12.31
N HIS A 35 -12.77 13.26 12.32
CA HIS A 35 -13.07 11.87 12.71
C HIS A 35 -12.21 11.41 13.89
N GLU A 36 -12.67 11.79 15.10
CA GLU A 36 -11.99 11.50 16.37
C GLU A 36 -11.60 10.02 16.55
N ASP A 37 -12.48 9.06 16.27
CA ASP A 37 -12.16 7.64 16.48
C ASP A 37 -10.99 7.13 15.62
N ILE A 38 -10.92 7.56 14.34
CA ILE A 38 -9.83 7.16 13.44
C ILE A 38 -8.54 7.87 13.85
N ALA A 39 -8.62 9.14 14.23
CA ALA A 39 -7.47 9.89 14.73
C ALA A 39 -6.90 9.23 16.01
N ASN A 40 -7.77 8.90 16.97
CA ASN A 40 -7.41 8.20 18.20
C ASN A 40 -6.86 6.79 17.94
N TYR A 41 -7.44 6.04 16.99
CA TYR A 41 -6.93 4.72 16.57
C TYR A 41 -5.49 4.82 16.06
N LEU A 42 -5.24 5.74 15.14
CA LEU A 42 -3.93 5.90 14.51
C LEU A 42 -2.90 6.47 15.48
N HIS A 43 -3.27 7.43 16.31
CA HIS A 43 -2.42 7.93 17.40
C HIS A 43 -2.02 6.78 18.34
N SER A 44 -3.00 5.98 18.76
CA SER A 44 -2.78 4.82 19.63
C SER A 44 -1.88 3.76 18.99
N LEU A 45 -2.02 3.52 17.68
CA LEU A 45 -1.16 2.61 16.93
C LEU A 45 0.30 3.11 16.89
N VAL A 46 0.49 4.41 16.65
CA VAL A 46 1.83 5.04 16.64
C VAL A 46 2.47 4.94 18.01
N GLN A 47 1.72 5.22 19.09
CA GLN A 47 2.21 5.07 20.46
C GLN A 47 2.59 3.62 20.76
N LEU A 48 1.75 2.64 20.38
CA LEU A 48 2.03 1.22 20.57
C LEU A 48 3.33 0.79 19.87
N VAL A 49 3.50 1.12 18.59
CA VAL A 49 4.73 0.78 17.85
C VAL A 49 5.95 1.53 18.40
N GLY A 50 5.73 2.74 18.91
CA GLY A 50 6.75 3.54 19.61
C GLY A 50 7.35 2.83 20.84
N GLN A 51 6.57 2.02 21.55
CA GLN A 51 7.06 1.24 22.70
C GLN A 51 8.15 0.22 22.36
N PHE A 52 8.22 -0.18 21.09
CA PHE A 52 9.21 -1.15 20.58
C PHE A 52 10.23 -0.48 19.66
N SER A 53 10.44 0.82 19.80
CA SER A 53 11.33 1.63 18.97
C SER A 53 12.40 2.32 19.81
N PHE A 54 13.58 2.54 19.23
CA PHE A 54 14.60 3.38 19.85
C PHE A 54 14.15 4.84 19.86
N LYS A 55 14.43 5.53 20.96
CA LYS A 55 14.23 6.97 21.09
C LYS A 55 15.46 7.72 20.56
N LEU A 56 15.23 8.74 19.75
CA LEU A 56 16.29 9.66 19.32
C LEU A 56 16.44 10.77 20.37
N GLU A 57 17.61 10.88 20.97
CA GLU A 57 17.92 11.93 21.96
C GLU A 57 19.13 12.76 21.51
N ALA A 58 19.07 14.06 21.76
CA ALA A 58 20.21 14.95 21.54
C ALA A 58 21.27 14.68 22.62
N GLY A 59 22.51 14.49 22.20
CA GLY A 59 23.66 14.50 23.10
C GLY A 59 23.87 15.91 23.65
N VAL A 60 23.65 16.09 24.95
CA VAL A 60 23.95 17.36 25.62
C VAL A 60 25.43 17.39 25.96
N ASP A 61 26.24 18.06 25.14
CA ASP A 61 27.58 18.48 25.55
C ASP A 61 27.43 19.64 26.55
N LYS A 62 27.53 19.33 27.85
CA LYS A 62 27.34 20.29 28.95
C LYS A 62 28.35 21.45 28.97
N ASN A 63 29.36 21.42 28.09
CA ASN A 63 30.47 22.38 28.06
C ASN A 63 30.41 23.33 26.85
N VAL A 64 29.36 23.28 26.02
CA VAL A 64 29.24 24.11 24.81
C VAL A 64 27.93 24.89 24.88
N THR A 65 27.99 26.21 24.68
CA THR A 65 26.78 27.06 24.62
C THR A 65 25.88 26.65 23.45
N GLU A 66 24.55 26.75 23.59
CA GLU A 66 23.56 26.36 22.55
C GLU A 66 23.86 26.95 21.16
N ALA A 67 24.50 28.12 21.09
CA ALA A 67 24.88 28.80 19.86
C ALA A 67 26.06 28.15 19.09
N GLU A 68 26.83 27.25 19.72
CA GLU A 68 28.02 26.62 19.14
C GLU A 68 27.81 25.12 18.80
N GLN A 69 26.69 24.53 19.20
CA GLN A 69 26.33 23.14 18.87
C GLN A 69 25.88 23.01 17.41
N THR A 70 26.84 22.85 16.51
CA THR A 70 26.59 22.61 15.08
C THR A 70 26.14 21.18 14.77
N ASN A 71 26.31 20.24 15.70
CA ASN A 71 25.82 18.87 15.59
C ASN A 71 25.53 18.30 16.99
N PRO A 72 24.25 18.14 17.40
CA PRO A 72 23.86 17.81 18.76
C PRO A 72 24.12 16.35 19.15
N GLY A 73 25.09 15.65 18.52
CA GLY A 73 25.55 14.33 18.92
C GLY A 73 24.43 13.30 19.14
N TRP A 74 23.47 13.20 18.20
CA TRP A 74 22.28 12.36 18.33
C TRP A 74 22.60 10.91 18.70
N LYS A 75 21.87 10.37 19.67
CA LYS A 75 21.97 8.97 20.11
C LYS A 75 20.62 8.27 20.04
N LEU A 76 20.67 6.99 19.67
CA LEU A 76 19.53 6.08 19.80
C LEU A 76 19.59 5.43 21.18
N ILE A 77 18.55 5.61 21.97
CA ILE A 77 18.44 5.10 23.33
C ILE A 77 17.27 4.12 23.39
N TRP A 78 17.53 2.93 23.93
CA TRP A 78 16.48 2.00 24.29
C TRP A 78 15.98 2.31 25.71
N ASP A 79 14.76 2.84 25.81
CA ASP A 79 14.16 3.21 27.10
C ASP A 79 13.24 2.11 27.67
N GLY A 80 13.12 0.99 26.97
CA GLY A 80 12.23 -0.12 27.32
C GLY A 80 10.75 0.18 27.14
N GLY A 81 10.41 1.11 26.23
CA GLY A 81 9.04 1.47 25.88
C GLY A 81 8.39 2.49 26.82
N LYS A 82 9.19 3.18 27.64
CA LYS A 82 8.70 4.15 28.64
C LYS A 82 8.24 5.47 28.05
N GLY A 83 8.85 5.90 26.95
CA GLY A 83 8.56 7.19 26.31
C GLY A 83 7.24 7.24 25.55
N SER A 84 6.62 6.09 25.28
CA SER A 84 5.33 5.99 24.60
C SER A 84 4.25 5.59 25.60
N THR A 85 3.30 6.49 25.86
CA THR A 85 2.20 6.24 26.79
C THR A 85 1.34 5.08 26.29
N PRO A 86 1.03 4.07 27.14
CA PRO A 86 0.18 2.95 26.72
C PRO A 86 -1.18 3.50 26.28
N PRO A 87 -1.68 3.14 25.08
CA PRO A 87 -2.80 3.88 24.53
C PRO A 87 -4.08 3.71 25.33
N LEU A 88 -4.30 2.59 26.02
CA LEU A 88 -5.63 2.24 26.55
C LEU A 88 -5.62 1.44 27.87
N SER A 89 -4.45 1.23 28.47
CA SER A 89 -4.33 0.56 29.77
C SER A 89 -3.61 1.47 30.77
N ARG A 90 -4.27 1.75 31.90
CA ARG A 90 -3.56 2.19 33.11
C ARG A 90 -2.76 1.01 33.66
N GLN A 91 -1.74 0.56 32.94
CA GLN A 91 -0.80 -0.42 33.47
C GLN A 91 0.25 0.32 34.31
N THR A 92 -0.16 0.68 35.53
CA THR A 92 0.79 1.06 36.58
C THR A 92 1.68 -0.16 36.87
N GLY A 93 2.98 -0.05 36.57
CA GLY A 93 3.98 -1.08 36.91
C GLY A 93 4.47 -1.98 35.76
N MET A 94 4.31 -1.57 34.50
CA MET A 94 4.87 -2.32 33.36
C MET A 94 6.40 -2.40 33.47
N GLN A 95 6.94 -3.63 33.47
CA GLN A 95 8.38 -3.85 33.42
C GLN A 95 8.91 -3.38 32.05
N PRO A 96 10.06 -2.69 31.99
CA PRO A 96 10.63 -2.24 30.73
C PRO A 96 10.91 -3.43 29.81
N TYR A 97 10.63 -3.28 28.52
CA TYR A 97 10.99 -4.30 27.54
C TYR A 97 12.53 -4.41 27.44
N PRO A 98 13.08 -5.63 27.29
CA PRO A 98 14.50 -5.80 26.96
C PRO A 98 14.80 -5.25 25.56
N GLU A 99 16.05 -4.84 25.31
CA GLU A 99 16.47 -4.29 24.01
C GLU A 99 16.37 -5.30 22.85
N SER A 100 16.42 -6.59 23.18
CA SER A 100 16.26 -7.69 22.23
C SER A 100 15.23 -8.71 22.73
N GLY A 101 14.67 -9.50 21.81
CA GLY A 101 13.71 -10.56 22.16
C GLY A 101 12.28 -10.08 22.43
N TRP A 102 11.96 -8.82 22.14
CA TRP A 102 10.63 -8.25 22.35
C TRP A 102 9.60 -8.60 21.25
N THR A 103 10.00 -9.31 20.19
CA THR A 103 9.11 -9.61 19.05
C THR A 103 7.81 -10.27 19.47
N GLU A 104 7.83 -11.25 20.38
CA GLU A 104 6.63 -11.94 20.85
C GLU A 104 5.71 -11.00 21.65
N ALA A 105 6.30 -10.15 22.49
CA ALA A 105 5.55 -9.15 23.25
C ALA A 105 4.91 -8.11 22.31
N ALA A 106 5.64 -7.64 21.29
CA ALA A 106 5.12 -6.72 20.29
C ALA A 106 4.00 -7.34 19.45
N SER A 107 4.16 -8.60 19.00
CA SER A 107 3.10 -9.35 18.32
C SER A 107 1.82 -9.41 19.16
N ALA A 108 1.94 -9.86 20.42
CA ALA A 108 0.80 -9.97 21.33
C ALA A 108 0.15 -8.60 21.60
N ALA A 109 0.94 -7.55 21.73
CA ALA A 109 0.43 -6.20 21.96
C ALA A 109 -0.35 -5.66 20.75
N VAL A 110 0.10 -5.92 19.52
CA VAL A 110 -0.64 -5.54 18.29
C VAL A 110 -1.92 -6.36 18.09
N GLU A 111 -1.90 -7.65 18.42
CA GLU A 111 -3.09 -8.50 18.39
C GLU A 111 -4.14 -8.03 19.41
N GLU A 112 -3.71 -7.76 20.65
CA GLU A 112 -4.57 -7.24 21.70
C GLU A 112 -5.11 -5.85 21.36
N PHE A 113 -4.26 -4.97 20.81
CA PHE A 113 -4.69 -3.67 20.28
C PHE A 113 -5.79 -3.83 19.23
N THR A 114 -5.60 -4.72 18.26
CA THR A 114 -6.62 -5.01 17.23
C THR A 114 -7.92 -5.48 17.87
N ARG A 115 -7.85 -6.40 18.83
CA ARG A 115 -9.01 -6.95 19.54
C ARG A 115 -9.77 -5.86 20.31
N GLN A 116 -9.05 -4.98 21.03
CA GLN A 116 -9.65 -3.89 21.79
C GLN A 116 -10.37 -2.90 20.87
N TRP A 117 -9.74 -2.45 19.80
CA TRP A 117 -10.36 -1.52 18.85
C TRP A 117 -11.54 -2.14 18.11
N HIS A 118 -11.43 -3.41 17.71
CA HIS A 118 -12.54 -4.14 17.15
C HIS A 118 -13.73 -4.18 18.13
N SER A 119 -13.49 -4.51 19.40
CA SER A 119 -14.56 -4.54 20.41
C SER A 119 -15.24 -3.18 20.64
N ARG A 120 -14.50 -2.07 20.52
CA ARG A 120 -15.03 -0.70 20.61
C ARG A 120 -15.91 -0.34 19.42
N SER A 121 -15.52 -0.78 18.22
CA SER A 121 -16.28 -0.55 16.99
C SER A 121 -17.58 -1.36 16.90
N LEU A 122 -17.69 -2.45 17.67
CA LEU A 122 -18.90 -3.27 17.76
C LEU A 122 -19.93 -2.63 18.71
N VAL A 123 -20.33 -1.41 18.43
CA VAL A 123 -21.47 -0.78 19.13
C VAL A 123 -22.77 -1.39 18.57
N PRO A 124 -23.66 -1.95 19.42
CA PRO A 124 -24.93 -2.46 18.94
C PRO A 124 -25.69 -1.38 18.19
N ARG A 125 -26.29 -1.73 17.03
CA ARG A 125 -27.00 -0.76 16.16
C ARG A 125 -28.05 0.06 16.90
N ALA A 126 -28.63 -0.45 17.98
CA ALA A 126 -29.57 0.27 18.83
C ALA A 126 -28.95 1.52 19.49
N ASN A 127 -27.66 1.45 19.87
CA ASN A 127 -26.91 2.48 20.59
C ASN A 127 -26.18 3.46 19.66
N LEU A 128 -26.22 3.22 18.35
CA LEU A 128 -25.70 4.17 17.36
C LEU A 128 -26.58 5.42 17.29
N SER A 129 -25.93 6.57 17.14
CA SER A 129 -26.57 7.82 16.77
C SER A 129 -27.30 7.69 15.43
N SER A 130 -28.20 8.64 15.12
CA SER A 130 -28.87 8.69 13.81
C SER A 130 -27.86 8.76 12.67
N ASN A 131 -26.81 9.57 12.82
CA ASN A 131 -25.78 9.77 11.80
C ASN A 131 -25.01 8.47 11.52
N GLU A 132 -24.69 7.68 12.54
CA GLU A 132 -24.01 6.40 12.37
C GLU A 132 -24.91 5.32 11.74
N LYS A 133 -26.23 5.36 12.00
CA LYS A 133 -27.20 4.45 11.37
C LYS A 133 -27.34 4.70 9.87
N ASP A 134 -27.12 5.93 9.45
CA ASP A 134 -27.18 6.39 8.06
C ASP A 134 -25.81 6.36 7.37
N ALA A 135 -24.76 5.87 8.04
CA ALA A 135 -23.44 5.74 7.45
C ALA A 135 -23.47 4.93 6.15
N ASP A 136 -22.93 5.51 5.09
CA ASP A 136 -22.86 4.92 3.76
C ASP A 136 -21.49 4.33 3.44
N THR A 137 -20.50 4.54 4.31
CA THR A 137 -19.09 4.23 4.10
C THR A 137 -18.50 3.54 5.31
N LEU A 138 -17.79 2.43 5.08
CA LEU A 138 -17.04 1.67 6.06
C LEU A 138 -15.55 1.89 5.84
N LEU A 139 -14.83 2.26 6.90
CA LEU A 139 -13.37 2.35 6.94
C LEU A 139 -12.84 1.19 7.79
N LEU A 140 -12.07 0.30 7.17
CA LEU A 140 -11.44 -0.83 7.86
C LEU A 140 -9.92 -0.68 7.84
N PRO A 141 -9.28 -0.31 8.97
CA PRO A 141 -7.83 -0.35 9.09
C PRO A 141 -7.31 -1.78 8.97
N LEU A 142 -6.22 -1.97 8.24
CA LEU A 142 -5.53 -3.23 8.04
C LEU A 142 -4.06 -3.05 8.40
N LEU A 143 -3.57 -3.88 9.32
CA LEU A 143 -2.18 -3.93 9.72
C LEU A 143 -1.45 -5.06 9.00
N GLN A 144 -0.29 -4.74 8.46
CA GLN A 144 0.63 -5.71 7.88
C GLN A 144 1.99 -5.50 8.50
N MET A 145 2.36 -6.40 9.39
CA MET A 145 3.62 -6.31 10.13
C MET A 145 4.32 -7.66 10.01
N GLY A 146 5.06 -7.79 8.90
CA GLY A 146 5.86 -8.94 8.52
C GLY A 146 6.58 -9.62 9.70
N PRO A 147 7.50 -8.88 10.37
CA PRO A 147 8.30 -9.36 11.50
C PRO A 147 7.48 -9.77 12.73
N LEU A 148 6.29 -9.20 12.92
CA LEU A 148 5.41 -9.47 14.05
C LEU A 148 4.34 -10.53 13.75
N LYS A 149 4.42 -11.21 12.59
CA LYS A 149 3.44 -12.21 12.11
C LYS A 149 2.01 -11.67 11.95
N ILE A 150 1.82 -10.36 11.92
CA ILE A 150 0.52 -9.73 11.63
C ILE A 150 0.34 -9.69 10.11
N ARG A 151 -0.79 -10.23 9.63
CA ARG A 151 -1.02 -10.54 8.20
C ARG A 151 -2.37 -10.01 7.67
N GLN A 152 -2.96 -8.99 8.28
CA GLN A 152 -4.33 -8.58 7.96
C GLN A 152 -4.48 -8.12 6.50
N GLU A 153 -3.56 -7.29 5.98
CA GLU A 153 -3.56 -6.89 4.56
C GLU A 153 -3.36 -8.10 3.62
N THR A 154 -2.38 -8.94 3.92
CA THR A 154 -2.08 -10.12 3.10
C THR A 154 -3.19 -11.18 3.11
N CYS A 155 -4.09 -11.14 4.10
CA CYS A 155 -5.35 -11.88 4.12
C CYS A 155 -6.50 -11.16 3.38
N ALA A 156 -6.55 -9.82 3.40
CA ALA A 156 -7.64 -9.04 2.81
C ALA A 156 -7.51 -8.88 1.28
N ILE A 157 -6.32 -8.55 0.75
CA ILE A 157 -6.11 -8.34 -0.69
C ILE A 157 -6.54 -9.55 -1.54
N PRO A 158 -6.21 -10.80 -1.18
CA PRO A 158 -6.72 -11.97 -1.90
C PRO A 158 -8.24 -12.03 -2.01
N GLN A 159 -8.96 -11.65 -0.95
CA GLN A 159 -10.42 -11.66 -0.94
C GLN A 159 -11.01 -10.63 -1.91
N ILE A 160 -10.40 -9.45 -2.04
CA ILE A 160 -10.81 -8.44 -3.02
C ILE A 160 -10.57 -8.94 -4.44
N VAL A 161 -9.43 -9.60 -4.68
CA VAL A 161 -9.10 -10.18 -5.99
C VAL A 161 -10.07 -11.32 -6.33
N ASP A 162 -10.30 -12.26 -5.42
CA ASP A 162 -11.25 -13.35 -5.63
C ASP A 162 -12.68 -12.82 -5.80
N LEU A 163 -13.11 -11.81 -5.03
CA LEU A 163 -14.40 -11.13 -5.25
C LEU A 163 -14.53 -10.64 -6.69
N ALA A 164 -13.52 -9.96 -7.23
CA ALA A 164 -13.55 -9.50 -8.60
C ALA A 164 -13.61 -10.66 -9.60
N LEU A 165 -12.77 -11.69 -9.41
CA LEU A 165 -12.69 -12.83 -10.30
C LEU A 165 -13.93 -13.72 -10.30
N ASP A 166 -14.64 -13.80 -9.17
CA ASP A 166 -15.80 -14.67 -8.97
C ASP A 166 -17.14 -13.92 -9.22
N THR A 167 -17.14 -12.58 -9.29
CA THR A 167 -18.33 -11.79 -9.60
C THR A 167 -18.75 -11.99 -11.07
N PRO A 168 -19.99 -12.44 -11.36
CA PRO A 168 -20.45 -12.64 -12.73
C PRO A 168 -20.69 -11.30 -13.45
N SER A 169 -20.64 -11.32 -14.78
CA SER A 169 -21.03 -10.16 -15.58
C SER A 169 -22.49 -9.79 -15.35
N LYS A 170 -22.81 -8.49 -15.35
CA LYS A 170 -24.19 -7.98 -15.33
C LYS A 170 -24.44 -7.18 -16.60
N GLU A 171 -25.48 -7.54 -17.35
CA GLU A 171 -25.86 -6.86 -18.60
C GLU A 171 -24.68 -6.73 -19.60
N GLY A 172 -23.91 -7.81 -19.74
CA GLY A 172 -22.73 -7.86 -20.61
C GLY A 172 -21.48 -7.19 -20.03
N ARG A 173 -21.55 -6.45 -18.93
CA ARG A 173 -20.40 -5.79 -18.32
C ARG A 173 -19.71 -6.65 -17.28
N LEU A 174 -18.39 -6.73 -17.36
CA LEU A 174 -17.54 -7.45 -16.42
C LEU A 174 -17.17 -6.59 -15.20
N PRO A 175 -16.87 -7.21 -14.05
CA PRO A 175 -16.24 -6.49 -12.94
C PRO A 175 -14.85 -6.00 -13.36
N MET A 176 -14.40 -4.89 -12.77
CA MET A 176 -13.03 -4.39 -12.96
C MET A 176 -12.28 -4.30 -11.63
N LEU A 177 -11.03 -4.73 -11.64
CA LEU A 177 -10.07 -4.55 -10.55
C LEU A 177 -8.93 -3.67 -11.05
N ALA A 178 -8.79 -2.48 -10.51
CA ALA A 178 -7.62 -1.65 -10.76
C ALA A 178 -6.62 -1.82 -9.62
N LEU A 179 -5.34 -2.00 -9.95
CA LEU A 179 -4.22 -2.12 -9.02
C LEU A 179 -3.12 -1.16 -9.47
N THR A 180 -2.51 -0.45 -8.54
CA THR A 180 -1.32 0.33 -8.83
C THR A 180 -0.24 0.18 -7.79
N SER A 181 1.01 0.24 -8.22
CA SER A 181 2.19 0.28 -7.34
C SER A 181 3.34 0.99 -8.03
N GLY A 182 3.97 1.96 -7.35
CA GLY A 182 5.18 2.63 -7.83
C GLY A 182 6.42 1.73 -7.87
N TYR A 183 6.41 0.61 -7.14
CA TYR A 183 7.49 -0.35 -7.07
C TYR A 183 6.95 -1.74 -7.42
N PHE A 184 6.93 -2.08 -8.71
CA PHE A 184 6.23 -3.26 -9.17
C PHE A 184 6.97 -4.57 -8.87
N SER A 185 6.65 -5.19 -7.73
CA SER A 185 7.23 -6.47 -7.28
C SER A 185 6.19 -7.45 -6.72
N LEU A 186 4.97 -7.49 -7.30
CA LEU A 186 3.79 -8.18 -6.73
C LEU A 186 4.10 -9.47 -5.96
N TYR A 187 3.54 -9.57 -4.75
CA TYR A 187 3.69 -10.70 -3.86
C TYR A 187 3.21 -12.00 -4.53
N GLN A 188 3.88 -13.12 -4.25
CA GLN A 188 3.66 -14.38 -4.98
C GLN A 188 2.22 -14.89 -4.92
N PRO A 189 1.53 -14.90 -3.76
CA PRO A 189 0.09 -15.20 -3.69
C PRO A 189 -0.76 -14.33 -4.62
N TYR A 190 -0.50 -13.02 -4.68
CA TYR A 190 -1.28 -12.11 -5.53
C TYR A 190 -1.03 -12.40 -7.02
N LYS A 191 0.23 -12.61 -7.42
CA LYS A 191 0.59 -13.04 -8.78
C LYS A 191 -0.15 -14.31 -9.16
N LYS A 192 -0.20 -15.32 -8.28
CA LYS A 192 -0.90 -16.58 -8.55
C LYS A 192 -2.39 -16.36 -8.77
N LEU A 193 -3.05 -15.50 -8.00
CA LEU A 193 -4.47 -15.18 -8.19
C LEU A 193 -4.73 -14.54 -9.55
N LEU A 194 -3.92 -13.54 -9.94
CA LEU A 194 -4.05 -12.87 -11.23
C LEU A 194 -3.74 -13.76 -12.44
N LEU A 195 -3.04 -14.89 -12.23
CA LEU A 195 -2.80 -15.89 -13.27
C LEU A 195 -3.96 -16.90 -13.42
N ARG A 196 -4.89 -17.01 -12.45
CA ARG A 196 -5.99 -17.99 -12.49
C ARG A 196 -7.07 -17.62 -13.51
N ALA A 197 -7.18 -18.37 -14.60
CA ALA A 197 -8.38 -18.36 -15.44
C ALA A 197 -9.43 -19.31 -14.81
N LYS A 198 -10.31 -18.81 -13.93
CA LYS A 198 -11.35 -19.65 -13.33
C LYS A 198 -12.57 -19.88 -14.25
N SER A 199 -12.73 -19.10 -15.31
CA SER A 199 -13.92 -19.10 -16.17
C SER A 199 -13.63 -18.54 -17.57
N ALA A 200 -14.50 -18.83 -18.55
CA ALA A 200 -14.43 -18.30 -19.91
C ALA A 200 -14.50 -16.76 -19.97
N LYS A 201 -15.14 -16.13 -18.97
CA LYS A 201 -15.16 -14.69 -18.74
C LYS A 201 -14.66 -14.38 -17.34
N SER A 202 -13.68 -13.51 -17.20
CA SER A 202 -13.06 -13.12 -15.92
C SER A 202 -13.11 -11.61 -15.72
N ALA A 203 -12.78 -11.10 -14.53
CA ALA A 203 -12.65 -9.66 -14.32
C ALA A 203 -11.65 -9.01 -15.29
N ILE A 204 -11.90 -7.75 -15.62
CA ILE A 204 -10.90 -6.88 -16.23
C ILE A 204 -9.98 -6.39 -15.11
N VAL A 205 -8.71 -6.77 -15.16
CA VAL A 205 -7.70 -6.31 -14.20
C VAL A 205 -6.80 -5.30 -14.90
N LYS A 206 -6.75 -4.08 -14.38
CA LYS A 206 -5.85 -3.03 -14.85
C LYS A 206 -4.73 -2.81 -13.84
N VAL A 207 -3.48 -2.96 -14.27
CA VAL A 207 -2.29 -2.75 -13.43
C VAL A 207 -1.55 -1.52 -13.93
N ILE A 208 -1.33 -0.53 -13.07
CA ILE A 208 -0.47 0.63 -13.36
C ILE A 208 0.81 0.53 -12.53
N CYS A 209 1.95 0.48 -13.20
CA CYS A 209 3.30 0.50 -12.61
C CYS A 209 4.07 1.75 -13.03
N ALA A 210 5.17 2.07 -12.35
CA ALA A 210 6.07 3.13 -12.79
C ALA A 210 6.93 2.65 -13.97
N ALA A 211 7.05 3.45 -15.04
CA ALA A 211 8.13 3.28 -16.00
C ALA A 211 9.50 3.44 -15.29
N PRO A 212 10.59 2.87 -15.82
CA PRO A 212 11.93 3.00 -15.24
C PRO A 212 12.33 4.46 -15.00
N GLU A 213 11.98 5.37 -15.90
CA GLU A 213 12.31 6.80 -15.78
C GLU A 213 11.45 7.54 -14.75
N ALA A 214 10.27 7.01 -14.44
CA ALA A 214 9.42 7.53 -13.37
C ALA A 214 9.77 6.92 -12.00
N ASN A 215 10.78 6.05 -11.92
CA ASN A 215 11.23 5.49 -10.65
C ASN A 215 12.15 6.47 -9.90
N GLY A 216 11.96 6.63 -8.59
CA GLY A 216 12.79 7.53 -7.78
C GLY A 216 14.29 7.17 -7.72
N PHE A 217 14.68 5.95 -8.12
CA PHE A 217 16.08 5.54 -8.23
C PHE A 217 16.64 5.62 -9.65
N PHE A 218 15.88 6.16 -10.61
CA PHE A 218 16.34 6.31 -11.98
C PHE A 218 17.63 7.13 -12.04
N GLN A 219 18.63 6.62 -12.76
CA GLN A 219 19.97 7.22 -12.89
C GLN A 219 20.73 7.44 -11.56
N SER A 220 20.29 6.83 -10.46
CA SER A 220 21.03 6.87 -9.19
C SER A 220 22.42 6.23 -9.34
N LYS A 221 23.42 6.81 -8.68
CA LYS A 221 24.80 6.28 -8.70
C LYS A 221 24.90 4.99 -7.90
N GLY A 222 25.72 4.04 -8.39
CA GLY A 222 26.00 2.79 -7.68
C GLY A 222 24.90 1.72 -7.84
N VAL A 223 24.74 0.88 -6.82
CA VAL A 223 23.85 -0.29 -6.85
C VAL A 223 22.37 0.09 -6.83
N SER A 224 22.01 1.23 -6.22
CA SER A 224 20.64 1.74 -6.21
C SER A 224 20.11 2.03 -7.61
N GLY A 225 20.99 2.41 -8.55
CA GLY A 225 20.63 2.57 -9.97
C GLY A 225 20.21 1.27 -10.66
N TRP A 226 20.37 0.10 -10.04
CA TRP A 226 19.89 -1.18 -10.57
C TRP A 226 18.43 -1.45 -10.21
N ILE A 227 17.85 -0.69 -9.28
CA ILE A 227 16.49 -0.90 -8.79
C ILE A 227 15.43 -0.77 -9.91
N PRO A 228 15.44 0.28 -10.77
CA PRO A 228 14.47 0.36 -11.87
C PRO A 228 14.58 -0.82 -12.84
N GLU A 229 15.82 -1.26 -13.10
CA GLU A 229 16.12 -2.40 -13.97
C GLU A 229 15.65 -3.74 -13.35
N ALA A 230 15.71 -3.87 -12.03
CA ALA A 230 15.13 -5.01 -11.30
C ALA A 230 13.60 -5.04 -11.39
N TYR A 231 12.93 -3.89 -11.31
CA TYR A 231 11.48 -3.82 -11.51
C TYR A 231 11.09 -4.14 -12.95
N THR A 232 11.85 -3.69 -13.95
CA THR A 232 11.68 -4.12 -15.36
C THR A 232 11.76 -5.64 -15.48
N TRP A 233 12.67 -6.28 -14.74
CA TRP A 233 12.76 -7.75 -14.72
C TRP A 233 11.54 -8.41 -14.09
N TYR A 234 11.04 -7.92 -12.95
CA TYR A 234 9.85 -8.49 -12.31
C TYR A 234 8.58 -8.29 -13.14
N GLU A 235 8.46 -7.15 -13.81
CA GLU A 235 7.40 -6.86 -14.76
C GLU A 235 7.45 -7.82 -15.94
N TYR A 236 8.60 -7.98 -16.60
CA TYR A 236 8.80 -8.95 -17.68
C TYR A 236 8.41 -10.37 -17.26
N GLN A 237 8.81 -10.79 -16.05
CA GLN A 237 8.46 -12.11 -15.52
C GLN A 237 6.95 -12.28 -15.32
N PHE A 238 6.26 -11.23 -14.86
CA PHE A 238 4.83 -11.26 -14.66
C PHE A 238 4.07 -11.24 -16.00
N TRP A 239 4.42 -10.34 -16.92
CA TRP A 239 3.87 -10.31 -18.29
C TRP A 239 4.06 -11.66 -19.00
N SER A 240 5.27 -12.23 -18.93
CA SER A 240 5.56 -13.55 -19.52
C SER A 240 4.75 -14.69 -18.87
N ALA A 241 4.40 -14.57 -17.59
CA ALA A 241 3.52 -15.53 -16.93
C ALA A 241 2.07 -15.36 -17.38
N LEU A 242 1.57 -14.13 -17.48
CA LEU A 242 0.23 -13.84 -17.99
C LEU A 242 0.05 -14.33 -19.43
N ARG A 243 1.05 -14.10 -20.30
CA ARG A 243 1.07 -14.59 -21.68
C ARG A 243 0.94 -16.12 -21.73
N ARG A 244 1.75 -16.84 -20.97
CA ARG A 244 1.71 -18.31 -20.91
C ARG A 244 0.40 -18.85 -20.32
N SER A 245 -0.26 -18.08 -19.48
CA SER A 245 -1.56 -18.41 -18.91
C SER A 245 -2.74 -17.91 -19.76
N ASN A 246 -2.49 -17.37 -20.95
CA ASN A 246 -3.48 -16.72 -21.81
C ASN A 246 -4.35 -15.71 -21.02
N ARG A 247 -3.71 -14.84 -20.23
CA ARG A 247 -4.36 -13.86 -19.34
C ARG A 247 -4.21 -12.41 -19.76
N LEU A 248 -3.41 -12.10 -20.77
CA LEU A 248 -3.22 -10.72 -21.21
C LEU A 248 -4.50 -10.18 -21.86
N LEU A 249 -4.96 -9.02 -21.40
CA LEU A 249 -6.10 -8.32 -21.99
C LEU A 249 -5.67 -7.61 -23.28
N LYS A 250 -6.47 -7.70 -24.35
CA LYS A 250 -6.22 -7.08 -25.67
C LYS A 250 -4.90 -7.48 -26.34
N GLN A 251 -4.25 -8.55 -25.87
CA GLN A 251 -3.05 -9.12 -26.48
C GLN A 251 -3.33 -10.59 -26.83
N ASP A 252 -2.52 -11.15 -27.72
CA ASP A 252 -2.57 -12.56 -28.11
C ASP A 252 -3.97 -13.06 -28.56
N GLY A 253 -4.79 -12.17 -29.16
CA GLY A 253 -6.10 -12.51 -29.72
C GLY A 253 -7.25 -12.59 -28.71
N ARG A 254 -7.04 -12.18 -27.46
CA ARG A 254 -8.08 -12.18 -26.42
C ARG A 254 -9.05 -11.01 -26.55
N ASP A 255 -10.35 -11.32 -26.58
CA ASP A 255 -11.42 -10.32 -26.56
C ASP A 255 -11.54 -9.64 -25.18
N VAL A 256 -11.87 -8.35 -25.17
CA VAL A 256 -12.18 -7.58 -23.96
C VAL A 256 -13.33 -8.22 -23.17
N GLU A 257 -14.29 -8.82 -23.87
CA GLU A 257 -15.46 -9.49 -23.29
C GLU A 257 -15.13 -10.77 -22.51
N GLU A 258 -13.90 -11.27 -22.63
CA GLU A 258 -13.38 -12.40 -21.83
C GLU A 258 -12.65 -11.95 -20.55
N GLY A 259 -12.42 -10.64 -20.40
CA GLY A 259 -11.60 -10.05 -19.36
C GLY A 259 -10.13 -10.46 -19.47
N GLY A 260 -9.37 -10.30 -18.39
CA GLY A 260 -7.93 -10.51 -18.40
C GLY A 260 -7.18 -9.42 -17.67
N VAL A 261 -5.87 -9.36 -17.87
CA VAL A 261 -4.96 -8.44 -17.19
C VAL A 261 -4.27 -7.54 -18.21
N GLU A 262 -4.48 -6.23 -18.09
CA GLU A 262 -3.73 -5.20 -18.80
C GLU A 262 -2.71 -4.61 -17.83
N ILE A 263 -1.47 -4.41 -18.28
CA ILE A 263 -0.44 -3.71 -17.51
C ILE A 263 -0.02 -2.49 -18.32
N ARG A 264 0.02 -1.32 -17.67
CA ARG A 264 0.43 -0.05 -18.26
C ARG A 264 1.48 0.63 -17.39
N GLU A 265 2.45 1.27 -18.04
CA GLU A 265 3.46 2.07 -17.35
C GLU A 265 3.08 3.54 -17.31
N TRP A 266 3.15 4.11 -16.11
CA TRP A 266 3.03 5.52 -15.84
C TRP A 266 4.35 6.23 -16.10
N LYS A 267 4.30 7.28 -16.92
CA LYS A 267 5.45 8.13 -17.21
C LYS A 267 5.00 9.55 -17.54
N LYS A 268 5.68 10.53 -16.92
CA LYS A 268 5.55 11.95 -17.24
C LYS A 268 6.90 12.62 -17.08
N ASP A 269 7.27 13.44 -18.07
CA ASP A 269 8.58 14.08 -18.10
C ASP A 269 8.84 14.95 -16.86
N GLY A 270 9.98 14.73 -16.20
CA GLY A 270 10.35 15.38 -14.95
C GLY A 270 9.60 14.91 -13.70
N TRP A 271 8.73 13.89 -13.78
CA TRP A 271 7.97 13.37 -12.66
C TRP A 271 8.34 11.95 -12.27
N THR A 272 8.21 11.64 -10.98
CA THR A 272 8.29 10.27 -10.45
C THR A 272 6.91 9.73 -10.06
N TYR A 273 6.75 8.41 -10.05
CA TYR A 273 5.50 7.73 -9.71
C TYR A 273 5.63 6.90 -8.44
N HIS A 274 4.67 7.04 -7.55
CA HIS A 274 4.68 6.38 -6.25
C HIS A 274 3.30 6.07 -5.69
N ALA A 275 2.24 6.14 -6.49
CA ALA A 275 0.91 5.76 -6.03
C ALA A 275 0.81 4.25 -5.74
N LYS A 276 -0.01 3.88 -4.75
CA LYS A 276 -0.40 2.50 -4.46
C LYS A 276 -1.88 2.40 -4.16
N GLY A 277 -2.53 1.36 -4.63
CA GLY A 277 -3.94 1.16 -4.35
C GLY A 277 -4.55 -0.02 -5.07
N VAL A 278 -5.73 -0.42 -4.58
CA VAL A 278 -6.64 -1.34 -5.28
C VAL A 278 -8.01 -0.69 -5.33
N TRP A 279 -8.69 -0.77 -6.47
CA TRP A 279 -10.08 -0.33 -6.62
C TRP A 279 -10.88 -1.46 -7.24
N TYR A 280 -11.99 -1.81 -6.62
CA TYR A 280 -12.95 -2.77 -7.16
C TYR A 280 -14.18 -2.04 -7.69
N TYR A 281 -14.48 -2.32 -8.95
CA TYR A 281 -15.63 -1.82 -9.68
C TYR A 281 -16.59 -3.00 -9.89
N PRO A 282 -17.74 -3.01 -9.21
CA PRO A 282 -18.76 -4.01 -9.48
C PRO A 282 -19.35 -3.79 -10.88
N PRO A 283 -19.90 -4.85 -11.51
CA PRO A 283 -20.66 -4.71 -12.75
C PRO A 283 -21.89 -3.82 -12.52
N SER A 284 -22.03 -2.76 -13.31
CA SER A 284 -23.12 -1.80 -13.19
C SER A 284 -23.80 -1.53 -14.53
N ALA A 285 -25.13 -1.45 -14.51
CA ALA A 285 -25.97 -0.97 -15.62
C ALA A 285 -25.85 0.55 -15.80
N GLU A 286 -25.63 1.26 -14.68
CA GLU A 286 -25.42 2.72 -14.61
C GLU A 286 -23.93 3.08 -14.89
N GLU A 287 -23.53 4.30 -14.53
CA GLU A 287 -22.14 4.73 -14.57
C GLU A 287 -21.25 3.85 -13.68
N ALA A 288 -20.22 3.23 -14.27
CA ALA A 288 -19.26 2.42 -13.53
C ALA A 288 -18.36 3.30 -12.66
N ALA A 289 -18.34 3.01 -11.35
CA ALA A 289 -17.50 3.65 -10.35
C ALA A 289 -17.10 2.61 -9.28
N PRO A 290 -15.97 2.77 -8.60
CA PRO A 290 -15.53 1.82 -7.60
C PRO A 290 -16.36 1.94 -6.33
N THR A 291 -16.72 0.81 -5.74
CA THR A 291 -17.44 0.75 -4.45
C THR A 291 -16.54 0.29 -3.32
N MET A 292 -15.35 -0.21 -3.64
CA MET A 292 -14.36 -0.61 -2.66
C MET A 292 -12.95 -0.17 -3.08
N VAL A 293 -12.21 0.44 -2.17
CA VAL A 293 -10.87 0.99 -2.41
C VAL A 293 -9.94 0.63 -1.26
N HIS A 294 -8.78 0.08 -1.59
CA HIS A 294 -7.67 -0.10 -0.68
C HIS A 294 -6.64 1.01 -0.89
N VAL A 295 -6.18 1.64 0.20
CA VAL A 295 -5.21 2.73 0.16
C VAL A 295 -4.27 2.66 1.37
N GLY A 296 -3.01 3.05 1.17
CA GLY A 296 -2.03 3.15 2.25
C GLY A 296 -0.60 3.01 1.74
N SER A 297 0.32 2.57 2.59
CA SER A 297 1.76 2.58 2.31
C SER A 297 2.30 1.35 1.56
N SER A 298 1.53 0.26 1.47
CA SER A 298 1.96 -1.02 0.88
C SER A 298 2.19 -0.93 -0.64
N ASN A 299 3.33 -1.45 -1.09
CA ASN A 299 3.65 -1.61 -2.52
C ASN A 299 3.17 -2.95 -3.10
N TYR A 300 2.51 -3.78 -2.27
CA TYR A 300 2.04 -5.12 -2.62
C TYR A 300 3.14 -6.10 -3.04
N GLY A 301 4.40 -5.79 -2.72
CA GLY A 301 5.57 -6.64 -2.92
C GLY A 301 5.90 -7.51 -1.70
N SER A 302 6.93 -8.35 -1.82
CA SER A 302 7.38 -9.20 -0.71
C SER A 302 7.89 -8.37 0.48
N ARG A 303 8.54 -7.23 0.21
CA ARG A 303 8.99 -6.33 1.27
C ARG A 303 7.84 -5.82 2.16
N SER A 304 6.76 -5.30 1.55
CA SER A 304 5.57 -4.84 2.29
C SER A 304 4.88 -6.00 3.02
N ALA A 305 4.88 -7.21 2.45
CA ALA A 305 4.30 -8.38 3.08
C ALA A 305 5.11 -8.88 4.29
N ASP A 306 6.44 -8.92 4.19
CA ASP A 306 7.26 -9.71 5.10
C ASP A 306 8.23 -8.90 5.97
N LEU A 307 8.52 -7.65 5.63
CA LEU A 307 9.57 -6.85 6.29
C LEU A 307 9.10 -5.50 6.84
N ASP A 308 8.23 -4.80 6.12
CA ASP A 308 7.79 -3.47 6.52
C ASP A 308 6.64 -3.53 7.56
N LEU A 309 6.42 -2.40 8.24
CA LEU A 309 5.24 -2.15 9.08
C LEU A 309 4.28 -1.24 8.29
N GLU A 310 3.24 -1.82 7.71
CA GLU A 310 2.22 -1.12 6.95
C GLU A 310 0.94 -0.94 7.78
N CYS A 311 0.30 0.21 7.56
CA CYS A 311 -1.06 0.49 8.00
C CYS A 311 -1.80 1.00 6.77
N THR A 312 -2.83 0.28 6.37
CA THR A 312 -3.62 0.55 5.18
C THR A 312 -5.10 0.54 5.54
N PHE A 313 -5.93 1.05 4.65
CA PHE A 313 -7.37 1.14 4.84
C PHE A 313 -8.08 0.48 3.67
N LEU A 314 -9.00 -0.42 4.00
CA LEU A 314 -10.01 -0.91 3.07
C LEU A 314 -11.28 -0.10 3.29
N ILE A 315 -11.70 0.60 2.24
CA ILE A 315 -12.85 1.49 2.24
C ILE A 315 -13.93 0.82 1.39
N SER A 316 -15.13 0.65 1.93
CA SER A 316 -16.31 0.21 1.19
C SER A 316 -17.38 1.28 1.30
N THR A 317 -17.97 1.71 0.18
CA THR A 317 -18.91 2.83 0.17
C THR A 317 -20.11 2.57 -0.74
N ARG A 318 -21.27 3.04 -0.29
CA ARG A 318 -22.51 3.17 -1.06
C ARG A 318 -22.73 4.62 -1.54
N SER A 319 -21.84 5.53 -1.14
CA SER A 319 -21.93 6.95 -1.48
C SER A 319 -21.56 7.18 -2.94
N LYS A 320 -22.54 7.54 -3.78
CA LYS A 320 -22.28 7.83 -5.20
C LYS A 320 -21.24 8.95 -5.38
N LYS A 321 -21.25 9.96 -4.50
CA LYS A 321 -20.29 11.08 -4.52
C LYS A 321 -18.86 10.61 -4.24
N LEU A 322 -18.65 9.76 -3.23
CA LEU A 322 -17.33 9.25 -2.88
C LEU A 322 -16.82 8.26 -3.95
N SER A 323 -17.68 7.37 -4.44
CA SER A 323 -17.36 6.49 -5.57
C SER A 323 -16.90 7.27 -6.80
N GLN A 324 -17.56 8.39 -7.13
CA GLN A 324 -17.13 9.22 -8.25
C GLN A 324 -15.77 9.87 -8.02
N LYS A 325 -15.50 10.39 -6.81
CA LYS A 325 -14.16 10.90 -6.47
C LYS A 325 -13.06 9.84 -6.62
N PHE A 326 -13.32 8.61 -6.20
CA PHE A 326 -12.38 7.50 -6.39
C PHE A 326 -12.17 7.13 -7.86
N LYS A 327 -13.24 7.20 -8.68
CA LYS A 327 -13.15 7.03 -10.13
C LYS A 327 -12.28 8.11 -10.76
N GLU A 328 -12.50 9.38 -10.40
CA GLU A 328 -11.73 10.53 -10.88
C GLU A 328 -10.25 10.43 -10.45
N GLU A 329 -9.99 10.04 -9.20
CA GLU A 329 -8.63 9.79 -8.70
C GLU A 329 -7.91 8.75 -9.58
N TYR A 330 -8.54 7.61 -9.84
CA TYR A 330 -7.94 6.57 -10.67
C TYR A 330 -7.75 7.03 -12.12
N ALA A 331 -8.72 7.75 -12.69
CA ALA A 331 -8.61 8.31 -14.04
C ALA A 331 -7.42 9.27 -14.18
N ILE A 332 -7.11 10.08 -13.15
CA ILE A 332 -5.91 10.93 -13.12
C ILE A 332 -4.62 10.11 -13.19
N LEU A 333 -4.58 8.94 -12.54
CA LEU A 333 -3.43 8.03 -12.67
C LEU A 333 -3.34 7.44 -14.08
N GLU A 334 -4.47 7.06 -14.66
CA GLU A 334 -4.54 6.45 -16.00
C GLU A 334 -4.11 7.42 -17.12
N GLN A 335 -4.32 8.73 -16.96
CA GLN A 335 -3.98 9.76 -17.96
C GLN A 335 -2.53 9.72 -18.44
N ASP A 336 -1.58 9.42 -17.55
CA ASP A 336 -0.14 9.35 -17.85
C ASP A 336 0.36 7.89 -17.91
N ALA A 337 -0.53 6.90 -17.79
CA ALA A 337 -0.24 5.47 -17.92
C ALA A 337 -0.45 4.97 -19.36
N LYS A 338 0.30 5.54 -20.30
CA LYS A 338 0.02 5.38 -21.74
C LYS A 338 0.70 4.16 -22.37
N ASP A 339 1.87 3.78 -21.85
CA ASP A 339 2.67 2.70 -22.43
C ASP A 339 2.08 1.34 -22.04
N LEU A 340 1.64 0.57 -23.03
CA LEU A 340 1.20 -0.81 -22.83
C LEU A 340 2.41 -1.70 -22.59
N VAL A 341 2.34 -2.57 -21.59
CA VAL A 341 3.37 -3.60 -21.36
C VAL A 341 3.09 -4.79 -22.26
N ASP A 342 3.86 -4.90 -23.33
CA ASP A 342 3.77 -5.93 -24.35
C ASP A 342 5.15 -6.42 -24.81
N GLY A 343 5.17 -7.26 -25.84
CA GLY A 343 6.41 -7.79 -26.39
C GLY A 343 7.29 -6.74 -27.07
N GLU A 344 6.73 -5.62 -27.55
CA GLU A 344 7.48 -4.55 -28.19
C GLU A 344 8.18 -3.68 -27.15
N LEU A 345 7.52 -3.39 -26.02
CA LEU A 345 8.11 -2.67 -24.89
C LEU A 345 9.43 -3.33 -24.44
N PHE A 346 9.43 -4.65 -24.25
CA PHE A 346 10.62 -5.38 -23.80
C PHE A 346 11.72 -5.55 -24.84
N GLN A 347 11.46 -5.23 -26.12
CA GLN A 347 12.49 -5.21 -27.16
C GLN A 347 13.29 -3.90 -27.17
N ARG A 348 12.77 -2.83 -26.55
CA ARG A 348 13.43 -1.52 -26.53
C ARG A 348 14.79 -1.59 -25.80
N PRO A 349 15.82 -0.84 -26.27
CA PRO A 349 17.17 -0.92 -25.70
C PRO A 349 17.24 -0.58 -24.20
N ASP A 350 16.45 0.39 -23.76
CA ASP A 350 16.33 0.85 -22.37
C ASP A 350 15.70 -0.20 -21.44
N ARG A 351 15.04 -1.23 -21.98
CA ARG A 351 14.41 -2.33 -21.22
C ARG A 351 15.28 -3.57 -21.08
N ARG A 352 16.48 -3.55 -21.65
CA ARG A 352 17.42 -4.67 -21.56
C ARG A 352 18.02 -4.80 -20.16
N VAL A 353 17.49 -5.76 -19.39
CA VAL A 353 18.03 -6.10 -18.07
C VAL A 353 19.35 -6.88 -18.20
N ARG A 354 20.41 -6.33 -17.62
CA ARG A 354 21.77 -6.88 -17.48
C ARG A 354 21.74 -8.17 -16.66
N ARG A 355 22.58 -9.13 -17.04
CA ARG A 355 22.66 -10.45 -16.37
C ARG A 355 22.89 -10.36 -14.86
N ARG A 356 23.80 -9.48 -14.42
CA ARG A 356 24.09 -9.26 -12.99
C ARG A 356 22.86 -8.78 -12.20
N VAL A 357 22.02 -7.93 -12.80
CA VAL A 357 20.79 -7.44 -12.17
C VAL A 357 19.76 -8.56 -12.09
N ARG A 358 19.63 -9.41 -13.12
CA ARG A 358 18.74 -10.59 -13.05
C ARG A 358 19.14 -11.54 -11.93
N ILE A 359 20.44 -11.77 -11.72
CA ILE A 359 20.95 -12.62 -10.63
C ILE A 359 20.66 -11.95 -9.27
N ALA A 360 21.02 -10.67 -9.12
CA ALA A 360 20.74 -9.92 -7.90
C ALA A 360 19.24 -9.90 -7.56
N SER A 361 18.38 -9.70 -8.55
CA SER A 361 16.91 -9.69 -8.38
C SER A 361 16.35 -11.05 -7.94
N ARG A 362 17.05 -12.16 -8.23
CA ARG A 362 16.65 -13.49 -7.70
C ARG A 362 17.02 -13.64 -6.24
N ILE A 363 18.19 -13.15 -5.84
CA ILE A 363 18.68 -13.19 -4.46
C ILE A 363 17.85 -12.25 -3.57
N LEU A 364 17.56 -11.04 -4.06
CA LEU A 364 16.86 -9.99 -3.32
C LEU A 364 15.34 -10.04 -3.46
N LYS A 365 14.78 -11.12 -4.03
CA LYS A 365 13.34 -11.24 -4.31
C LYS A 365 12.45 -11.06 -3.08
N GLY A 366 12.94 -11.42 -1.88
CA GLY A 366 12.23 -11.21 -0.61
C GLY A 366 12.39 -9.82 0.00
N MET A 367 13.29 -8.99 -0.55
CA MET A 367 13.66 -7.67 -0.02
C MET A 367 13.11 -6.51 -0.86
N LEU A 368 12.51 -6.81 -2.02
CA LEU A 368 11.98 -5.87 -3.01
C LEU A 368 10.48 -6.02 -3.22
#